data_AF-A0A0G9H8V2-F1
#
_entry.id   AF-A0A0G9H8V2-F1
#
_cell.length_a   1.000
_cell.length_b   1.000
_cell.length_c   1.000
_cell.angle_alpha   90.00
_cell.angle_beta   90.00
_cell.angle_gamma   90.00
#
_symmetry.space_group_name_H-M   'P 1'
#
loop_
_entity.id
_entity.type
_entity.pdbx_description
1 polymer ?
#
loop_
_entity_poly.entity_id
_entity_poly.type
_entity_poly.pdbx_seq_one_letter_code
_entity_poly.pdbx_strand_id
1 'polypeptide(L)'
;MNGSRPAPKSRRVRALMAMAALIGMVSMPSLAQQDVARFHNAPAATDKTPNPYAGKADAVNDGKTLYGSYCAACHGVAAQGNGNVPPLASTTVKKAPPGAVFWFITHGDVANGMPAWDSLSEEQRWKIVTYLDSLEPGKPAAGAPTAVASMTPGNWPAPTPPFTDFRYESPGTSRKITAADLPQPYATKSAGNAPQLVARPADVWPKAPPGFKVELFATGLDNPRLLRTAPNGDIFVAETKAGRITLFRGITADGHPKETHVYATGLNQPFGITFYPAVHPQWIYVGNTDAVVRFAYKDGDVQAPGKPEHIADLPHSDGGHSTRDIAFSPDGTRMYVSVGSKSNVDDTDTTPEEKNRADILVFKPDGSDMHIYASGIRNAVGLAVDPKSGELWCSVNERDGLGDNLVPDYITHVQEGGFYGWPWWYIGNHQDPRNAGKHPELASKAIVPDVLLHPHNASLQLTFYDGTQFPEAYRGDIFAAEHGSWNRSARVGYEVIRVPRHGTARASGDYEDFLTGFVLPSGQAWGRPVGITTAGDGSLLVSDDGSNVIWRVSYVGG
;
A
#
# COMPACT_ATOMS: atom_id res chain seq x y z
N MET A 1 31.59 44.83 -51.36
CA MET A 1 30.72 45.81 -52.05
C MET A 1 29.48 46.05 -51.20
N ASN A 2 29.04 47.30 -51.15
CA ASN A 2 27.86 47.92 -50.50
C ASN A 2 26.59 47.05 -50.35
N GLY A 3 25.65 47.27 -49.42
CA GLY A 3 25.37 48.40 -48.50
C GLY A 3 24.28 47.99 -47.46
N SER A 4 24.30 48.54 -46.23
CA SER A 4 23.51 49.70 -45.71
C SER A 4 22.03 49.39 -45.40
N ARG A 5 21.58 49.19 -44.13
CA ARG A 5 21.26 50.13 -42.98
C ARG A 5 19.72 50.22 -42.77
N PRO A 6 19.12 50.78 -41.68
CA PRO A 6 19.63 51.43 -40.43
C PRO A 6 18.99 50.90 -39.09
N ALA A 7 19.62 50.93 -37.89
CA ALA A 7 19.69 51.94 -36.78
C ALA A 7 18.33 52.31 -36.07
N PRO A 8 18.25 52.84 -34.81
CA PRO A 8 19.30 53.27 -33.84
C PRO A 8 19.05 52.95 -32.30
N LYS A 9 20.09 52.89 -31.44
CA LYS A 9 20.51 53.80 -30.30
C LYS A 9 19.52 53.97 -29.12
N SER A 10 19.86 54.15 -27.83
CA SER A 10 21.11 54.32 -27.07
C SER A 10 20.82 54.32 -25.55
N ARG A 11 21.86 54.08 -24.75
CA ARG A 11 21.93 54.07 -23.27
C ARG A 11 21.75 55.44 -22.58
N ARG A 12 21.16 55.37 -21.38
CA ARG A 12 21.45 56.04 -20.07
C ARG A 12 22.26 57.35 -20.05
N VAL A 13 21.76 58.36 -19.32
CA VAL A 13 22.54 59.21 -18.38
C VAL A 13 21.63 59.72 -17.23
N ARG A 14 22.19 59.78 -16.00
CA ARG A 14 21.64 60.28 -14.72
C ARG A 14 21.80 61.81 -14.57
N ALA A 15 20.92 62.46 -13.79
CA ALA A 15 21.22 63.53 -12.80
C ALA A 15 19.89 63.99 -12.13
N LEU A 16 19.66 63.76 -10.84
CA LEU A 16 19.91 64.68 -9.70
C LEU A 16 19.24 66.07 -9.80
N MET A 17 18.21 66.32 -8.99
CA MET A 17 18.19 67.41 -8.00
C MET A 17 16.92 67.37 -7.11
N ALA A 18 17.11 67.82 -5.88
CA ALA A 18 16.21 67.75 -4.74
C ALA A 18 15.11 68.83 -4.73
N MET A 19 14.00 68.55 -4.04
CA MET A 19 13.21 69.58 -3.38
C MET A 19 12.48 69.02 -2.16
N ALA A 20 12.50 69.83 -1.09
CA ALA A 20 12.02 69.55 0.25
C ALA A 20 10.49 69.64 0.38
N ALA A 21 9.92 68.93 1.36
CA ALA A 21 8.67 69.31 2.01
C ALA A 21 8.57 68.75 3.44
N LEU A 22 7.99 69.58 4.29
CA LEU A 22 7.91 69.56 5.75
C LEU A 22 7.03 68.46 6.37
N ILE A 23 7.50 67.97 7.52
CA ILE A 23 6.81 67.85 8.83
C ILE A 23 5.38 67.29 8.82
N GLY A 24 5.29 66.04 9.29
CA GLY A 24 4.14 65.50 10.01
C GLY A 24 4.63 64.47 11.03
N MET A 25 4.92 64.90 12.26
CA MET A 25 5.14 63.98 13.39
C MET A 25 3.82 63.30 13.72
N VAL A 26 3.70 62.02 13.35
CA VAL A 26 2.74 61.11 13.98
C VAL A 26 3.57 60.09 14.75
N SER A 27 3.57 60.25 16.07
CA SER A 27 4.08 59.29 17.03
C SER A 27 3.29 57.99 16.88
N MET A 28 3.81 57.03 16.10
CA MET A 28 3.31 55.67 16.17
C MET A 28 3.92 55.02 17.42
N PRO A 29 3.12 54.55 18.39
CA PRO A 29 3.65 53.76 19.46
C PRO A 29 4.27 52.51 18.82
N SER A 30 5.54 52.27 19.14
CA SER A 30 6.17 50.99 18.90
C SER A 30 5.41 49.93 19.70
N LEU A 31 4.40 49.34 19.08
CA LEU A 31 3.99 47.98 19.41
C LEU A 31 4.99 47.08 18.68
N ALA A 32 6.20 47.02 19.22
CA ALA A 32 6.96 45.78 19.17
C ALA A 32 6.17 44.76 20.01
N GLN A 33 5.08 44.26 19.43
CA GLN A 33 4.45 43.05 19.93
C GLN A 33 5.44 41.96 19.59
N GLN A 34 6.16 41.50 20.62
CA GLN A 34 7.00 40.33 20.52
C GLN A 34 6.17 39.25 19.84
N ASP A 35 6.59 38.81 18.65
CA ASP A 35 6.03 37.63 18.00
C ASP A 35 6.34 36.44 18.91
N VAL A 36 5.45 36.19 19.86
CA VAL A 36 5.43 34.93 20.60
C VAL A 36 5.14 33.87 19.53
N ALA A 37 6.13 33.02 19.26
CA ALA A 37 5.97 31.91 18.31
C ALA A 37 4.66 31.16 18.65
N ARG A 38 3.66 31.28 17.77
CA ARG A 38 2.36 30.63 17.95
C ARG A 38 2.54 29.13 17.75
N PHE A 39 1.70 28.35 18.44
CA PHE A 39 1.70 26.89 18.30
C PHE A 39 1.53 26.50 16.83
N HIS A 40 2.62 26.03 16.21
CA HIS A 40 2.71 25.65 14.79
C HIS A 40 2.09 26.67 13.81
N ASN A 41 2.30 27.97 14.04
CA ASN A 41 1.78 29.06 13.19
C ASN A 41 0.25 29.08 13.02
N ALA A 42 -0.49 28.48 13.96
CA ALA A 42 -1.96 28.52 13.93
C ALA A 42 -2.48 29.97 13.85
N PRO A 43 -3.57 30.24 13.09
CA PRO A 43 -4.13 31.58 12.96
C PRO A 43 -4.53 32.18 14.31
N ALA A 44 -4.33 33.48 14.49
CA ALA A 44 -4.65 34.21 15.73
C ALA A 44 -6.09 34.00 16.24
N ALA A 45 -7.03 33.79 15.32
CA ALA A 45 -8.43 33.57 15.66
C ALA A 45 -8.65 32.27 16.44
N THR A 46 -7.78 31.27 16.26
CA THR A 46 -7.90 29.95 16.91
C THR A 46 -7.63 30.01 18.42
N ASP A 47 -6.91 31.02 18.90
CA ASP A 47 -6.64 31.24 20.33
C ASP A 47 -7.93 31.45 21.13
N LYS A 48 -9.00 31.92 20.46
CA LYS A 48 -10.31 32.20 21.07
C LYS A 48 -11.34 31.10 20.84
N THR A 49 -11.01 30.04 20.09
CA THR A 49 -11.96 28.96 19.81
C THR A 49 -12.04 28.02 21.02
N PRO A 50 -13.19 27.98 21.73
CA PRO A 50 -13.32 27.11 22.90
C PRO A 50 -13.50 25.66 22.45
N ASN A 51 -12.95 24.72 23.23
CA ASN A 51 -13.23 23.30 23.04
C ASN A 51 -14.64 22.99 23.65
N PRO A 52 -15.65 22.61 22.84
CA PRO A 52 -17.01 22.35 23.32
C PRO A 52 -17.14 21.08 24.19
N TYR A 53 -16.06 20.31 24.30
CA TYR A 53 -15.99 19.08 25.10
C TYR A 53 -15.03 19.17 26.29
N ALA A 54 -14.48 20.36 26.58
CA ALA A 54 -13.56 20.55 27.69
C ALA A 54 -14.13 20.03 29.03
N GLY A 55 -13.32 19.25 29.76
CA GLY A 55 -13.68 18.68 31.07
C GLY A 55 -14.70 17.53 31.04
N LYS A 56 -15.16 17.08 29.87
CA LYS A 56 -16.13 15.98 29.76
C LYS A 56 -15.43 14.62 29.70
N ALA A 57 -15.68 13.75 30.69
CA ALA A 57 -14.98 12.47 30.83
C ALA A 57 -15.29 11.46 29.71
N ASP A 58 -16.51 11.47 29.17
CA ASP A 58 -16.91 10.69 27.99
C ASP A 58 -16.14 11.15 26.73
N ALA A 59 -16.00 12.46 26.54
CA ALA A 59 -15.22 13.01 25.43
C ALA A 59 -13.72 12.71 25.54
N VAL A 60 -13.16 12.67 26.76
CA VAL A 60 -11.79 12.20 27.00
C VAL A 60 -11.64 10.74 26.58
N ASN A 61 -12.61 9.87 26.91
CA ASN A 61 -12.58 8.45 26.54
C ASN A 61 -12.74 8.22 25.02
N ASP A 62 -13.65 8.95 24.38
CA ASP A 62 -13.81 8.90 22.92
C ASP A 62 -12.55 9.43 22.22
N GLY A 63 -12.02 10.55 22.70
CA GLY A 63 -10.80 11.18 22.19
C GLY A 63 -9.57 10.28 22.30
N LYS A 64 -9.46 9.56 23.41
CA LYS A 64 -8.44 8.54 23.65
C LYS A 64 -8.52 7.39 22.64
N THR A 65 -9.73 6.96 22.31
CA THR A 65 -9.99 5.92 21.30
C THR A 65 -9.55 6.40 19.92
N LEU A 66 -9.99 7.60 19.52
CA LEU A 66 -9.62 8.23 18.25
C LEU A 66 -8.11 8.47 18.15
N TYR A 67 -7.48 8.95 19.22
CA TYR A 67 -6.03 9.10 19.30
C TYR A 67 -5.29 7.79 19.00
N GLY A 68 -5.77 6.68 19.56
CA GLY A 68 -5.23 5.35 19.30
C GLY A 68 -5.25 4.96 17.82
N SER A 69 -6.33 5.31 17.12
CA SER A 69 -6.52 4.96 15.70
C SER A 69 -5.73 5.85 14.74
N TYR A 70 -5.56 7.14 15.05
CA TYR A 70 -5.06 8.13 14.08
C TYR A 70 -3.70 8.74 14.45
N CYS A 71 -3.34 8.78 15.74
CA CYS A 71 -2.16 9.52 16.20
C CYS A 71 -1.08 8.63 16.82
N ALA A 72 -1.48 7.52 17.46
CA ALA A 72 -0.58 6.68 18.25
C ALA A 72 0.51 5.98 17.44
N ALA A 73 0.28 5.70 16.15
CA ALA A 73 1.28 5.08 15.28
C ALA A 73 2.55 5.93 15.14
N CYS A 74 2.42 7.25 15.16
CA CYS A 74 3.53 8.20 15.07
C CYS A 74 3.95 8.73 16.44
N HIS A 75 2.99 9.11 17.30
CA HIS A 75 3.27 9.77 18.58
C HIS A 75 3.37 8.81 19.77
N GLY A 76 3.28 7.51 19.54
CA GLY A 76 3.32 6.47 20.57
C GLY A 76 1.98 6.32 21.31
N VAL A 77 1.71 5.10 21.79
CA VAL A 77 0.43 4.75 22.46
C VAL A 77 0.12 5.57 23.71
N ALA A 78 1.14 6.08 24.39
CA ALA A 78 1.03 6.94 25.58
C ALA A 78 1.39 8.40 25.27
N ALA A 79 1.36 8.81 23.98
CA ALA A 79 1.75 10.14 23.52
C ALA A 79 3.18 10.56 23.85
N GLN A 80 4.07 9.58 24.00
CA GLN A 80 5.46 9.76 24.41
C GLN A 80 6.43 10.13 23.28
N GLY A 81 5.97 10.14 22.02
CA GLY A 81 6.81 10.35 20.85
C GLY A 81 7.70 9.14 20.54
N ASN A 82 8.50 9.22 19.48
CA ASN A 82 9.40 8.13 19.05
C ASN A 82 10.80 8.62 18.62
N GLY A 83 11.28 9.71 19.24
CA GLY A 83 12.57 10.33 18.92
C GLY A 83 12.45 11.33 17.78
N ASN A 84 12.01 10.89 16.60
CA ASN A 84 11.82 11.75 15.42
C ASN A 84 10.46 12.45 15.41
N VAL A 85 9.45 11.86 16.05
CA VAL A 85 8.12 12.45 16.24
C VAL A 85 7.97 12.95 17.68
N PRO A 86 7.56 14.22 17.90
CA PRO A 86 7.56 14.82 19.24
C PRO A 86 6.50 14.20 20.17
N PRO A 87 6.75 14.18 21.49
CA PRO A 87 5.76 13.77 22.48
C PRO A 87 4.59 14.77 22.50
N LEU A 88 3.38 14.23 22.50
CA LEU A 88 2.15 15.02 22.67
C LEU A 88 1.75 15.14 24.15
N ALA A 89 2.19 14.23 25.02
CA ALA A 89 2.17 14.40 26.48
C ALA A 89 3.30 15.36 26.92
N SER A 90 3.27 16.60 26.43
CA SER A 90 4.33 17.59 26.63
C SER A 90 3.79 18.93 27.12
N THR A 91 4.66 19.72 27.74
CA THR A 91 4.31 21.08 28.21
C THR A 91 3.94 22.01 27.06
N THR A 92 4.46 21.74 25.85
CA THR A 92 4.19 22.52 24.65
C THR A 92 2.73 22.38 24.22
N VAL A 93 2.23 21.14 24.12
CA VAL A 93 0.82 20.88 23.77
C VAL A 93 -0.11 21.34 24.89
N LYS A 94 0.24 21.07 26.15
CA LYS A 94 -0.58 21.45 27.32
C LYS A 94 -0.78 22.96 27.48
N LYS A 95 0.18 23.79 27.03
CA LYS A 95 0.09 25.25 27.09
C LYS A 95 -0.55 25.88 25.83
N ALA A 96 -0.74 25.10 24.77
CA ALA A 96 -1.32 25.61 23.53
C ALA A 96 -2.83 25.86 23.69
N PRO A 97 -3.38 26.93 23.09
CA PRO A 97 -4.82 27.11 23.03
C PRO A 97 -5.51 25.91 22.36
N PRO A 98 -6.64 25.39 22.89
CA PRO A 98 -7.30 24.21 22.31
C PRO A 98 -7.66 24.36 20.83
N GLY A 99 -8.09 25.56 20.41
CA GLY A 99 -8.35 25.86 19.00
C GLY A 99 -7.11 25.81 18.12
N ALA A 100 -5.93 26.16 18.64
CA ALA A 100 -4.68 26.06 17.90
C ALA A 100 -4.27 24.59 17.71
N VAL A 101 -4.48 23.75 18.73
CA VAL A 101 -4.26 22.29 18.63
C VAL A 101 -5.25 21.65 17.66
N PHE A 102 -6.54 22.03 17.72
CA PHE A 102 -7.57 21.59 16.78
C PHE A 102 -7.23 21.96 15.34
N TRP A 103 -6.78 23.19 15.12
CA TRP A 103 -6.37 23.67 13.80
C TRP A 103 -5.18 22.86 13.28
N PHE A 104 -4.18 22.60 14.13
CA PHE A 104 -3.01 21.83 13.72
C PHE A 104 -3.33 20.37 13.42
N ILE A 105 -4.19 19.72 14.20
CA ILE A 105 -4.70 18.37 13.90
C ILE A 105 -5.46 18.35 12.55
N THR A 106 -6.24 19.40 12.28
CA THR A 106 -7.02 19.51 11.05
C THR A 106 -6.14 19.57 9.81
N HIS A 107 -5.09 20.41 9.83
CA HIS A 107 -4.29 20.71 8.64
C HIS A 107 -3.00 19.90 8.55
N GLY A 108 -2.58 19.30 9.66
CA GLY A 108 -1.32 18.56 9.76
C GLY A 108 -0.09 19.42 9.52
N ASP A 109 1.03 18.74 9.30
CA ASP A 109 2.27 19.28 8.75
C ASP A 109 2.77 18.28 7.71
N VAL A 110 2.05 18.26 6.58
CA VAL A 110 2.21 17.24 5.54
C VAL A 110 3.63 17.25 4.96
N ALA A 111 4.26 18.42 4.88
CA ALA A 111 5.64 18.59 4.44
C ALA A 111 6.66 17.90 5.36
N ASN A 112 6.32 17.76 6.65
CA ASN A 112 7.16 17.09 7.66
C ASN A 112 6.57 15.76 8.14
N GLY A 113 5.63 15.19 7.38
CA GLY A 113 5.11 13.83 7.60
C GLY A 113 4.00 13.70 8.64
N MET A 114 3.41 14.80 9.14
CA MET A 114 2.19 14.74 9.95
C MET A 114 0.96 14.87 9.04
N PRO A 115 0.09 13.83 8.94
CA PRO A 115 -1.12 13.91 8.12
C PRO A 115 -2.09 15.00 8.59
N ALA A 116 -2.88 15.52 7.65
CA ALA A 116 -4.07 16.30 7.94
C ALA A 116 -5.22 15.35 8.33
N TRP A 117 -5.99 15.72 9.35
CA TRP A 117 -7.15 14.94 9.83
C TRP A 117 -8.49 15.67 9.59
N ASP A 118 -8.57 16.48 8.54
CA ASP A 118 -9.80 17.12 8.08
C ASP A 118 -10.88 16.12 7.63
N SER A 119 -10.48 14.89 7.30
CA SER A 119 -11.34 13.72 7.06
C SER A 119 -12.12 13.25 8.30
N LEU A 120 -11.65 13.57 9.52
CA LEU A 120 -12.41 13.31 10.75
C LEU A 120 -13.46 14.41 10.95
N SER A 121 -14.61 14.05 11.53
CA SER A 121 -15.60 15.07 11.89
C SER A 121 -15.02 16.09 12.86
N GLU A 122 -15.57 17.31 12.86
CA GLU A 122 -15.16 18.34 13.82
C GLU A 122 -15.30 17.85 15.26
N GLU A 123 -16.39 17.14 15.58
CA GLU A 123 -16.59 16.50 16.87
C GLU A 123 -15.44 15.53 17.23
N GLN A 124 -15.05 14.65 16.30
CA GLN A 124 -13.99 13.67 16.53
C GLN A 124 -12.65 14.36 16.81
N ARG A 125 -12.31 15.41 16.04
CA ARG A 125 -11.09 16.18 16.25
C ARG A 125 -11.10 16.90 17.61
N TRP A 126 -12.21 17.50 18.01
CA TRP A 126 -12.32 18.12 19.33
C TRP A 126 -12.20 17.12 20.48
N LYS A 127 -12.73 15.90 20.30
CA LYS A 127 -12.53 14.82 21.28
C LYS A 127 -11.06 14.44 21.41
N ILE A 128 -10.31 14.34 20.30
CA ILE A 128 -8.84 14.13 20.34
C ILE A 128 -8.15 15.27 21.13
N VAL A 129 -8.48 16.54 20.87
CA VAL A 129 -7.95 17.69 21.62
C VAL A 129 -8.26 17.58 23.11
N THR A 130 -9.49 17.16 23.46
CA THR A 130 -9.92 16.95 24.85
C THR A 130 -9.11 15.86 25.54
N TYR A 131 -8.78 14.78 24.83
CA TYR A 131 -7.90 13.74 25.36
C TYR A 131 -6.46 14.25 25.55
N LEU A 132 -5.88 14.96 24.57
CA LEU A 132 -4.53 15.52 24.70
C LEU A 132 -4.43 16.51 25.88
N ASP A 133 -5.47 17.32 26.10
CA ASP A 133 -5.55 18.21 27.25
C ASP A 133 -5.65 17.46 28.59
N SER A 134 -6.14 16.22 28.60
CA SER A 134 -6.16 15.40 29.81
C SER A 134 -4.79 14.82 30.21
N LEU A 135 -3.78 14.90 29.33
CA LEU A 135 -2.46 14.30 29.55
C LEU A 135 -1.58 15.15 30.47
N GLU A 136 -0.70 14.47 31.21
CA GLU A 136 0.26 15.08 32.12
C GLU A 136 1.66 15.14 31.47
N PRO A 137 2.29 16.32 31.36
CA PRO A 137 3.60 16.45 30.74
C PRO A 137 4.68 15.60 31.43
N GLY A 138 5.46 14.85 30.64
CA GLY A 138 6.57 14.05 31.15
C GLY A 138 6.16 12.81 31.97
N LYS A 139 4.86 12.52 32.07
CA LYS A 139 4.34 11.26 32.59
C LYS A 139 3.67 10.50 31.46
N PRO A 140 3.96 9.20 31.27
CA PRO A 140 3.14 8.35 30.42
C PRO A 140 1.69 8.46 30.87
N ALA A 141 0.75 8.61 29.93
CA ALA A 141 -0.67 8.77 30.24
C ALA A 141 -1.13 7.68 31.23
N ALA A 142 -1.58 8.08 32.42
CA ALA A 142 -2.10 7.16 33.41
C ALA A 142 -3.44 6.61 32.89
N GLY A 143 -3.47 5.33 32.55
CA GLY A 143 -4.56 4.80 31.73
C GLY A 143 -4.51 5.37 30.31
N ALA A 144 -3.34 5.37 29.66
CA ALA A 144 -3.18 5.42 28.19
C ALA A 144 -4.24 4.55 27.50
N PRO A 145 -4.56 4.75 26.21
CA PRO A 145 -5.31 3.75 25.48
C PRO A 145 -4.49 2.46 25.57
N THR A 146 -4.90 1.57 26.49
CA THR A 146 -5.28 0.23 26.04
C THR A 146 -5.98 0.51 24.74
N ALA A 147 -5.34 0.08 23.64
CA ALA A 147 -5.90 0.12 22.30
C ALA A 147 -7.42 -0.01 22.40
N VAL A 148 -8.20 0.72 21.60
CA VAL A 148 -9.64 0.51 21.39
C VAL A 148 -10.02 -0.87 21.88
N ALA A 149 -10.62 -0.98 23.09
CA ALA A 149 -10.60 -2.19 23.92
C ALA A 149 -9.70 -3.25 23.31
N SER A 150 -8.41 -3.31 23.69
CA SER A 150 -7.59 -4.49 23.44
C SER A 150 -8.55 -5.60 23.78
N MET A 151 -9.10 -6.28 22.77
CA MET A 151 -9.36 -7.68 22.94
C MET A 151 -8.00 -8.09 23.39
N THR A 152 -7.90 -8.35 24.71
CA THR A 152 -6.74 -8.93 25.33
C THR A 152 -6.21 -9.86 24.28
N PRO A 153 -4.97 -9.68 23.78
CA PRO A 153 -4.58 -10.43 22.63
C PRO A 153 -4.98 -11.90 22.76
N GLY A 154 -5.93 -12.31 21.93
CA GLY A 154 -6.56 -13.63 22.02
C GLY A 154 -8.06 -13.69 22.39
N ASN A 155 -8.77 -12.60 22.74
CA ASN A 155 -10.19 -12.70 23.15
C ASN A 155 -11.21 -12.37 22.04
N TRP A 156 -10.84 -12.52 20.76
CA TRP A 156 -11.83 -12.54 19.67
C TRP A 156 -12.63 -13.85 19.73
N PRO A 157 -13.94 -13.85 19.38
CA PRO A 157 -14.67 -15.10 19.18
C PRO A 157 -13.93 -16.01 18.20
N ALA A 158 -14.07 -17.32 18.34
CA ALA A 158 -13.58 -18.22 17.30
C ALA A 158 -14.27 -17.86 15.97
N PRO A 159 -13.54 -17.84 14.84
CA PRO A 159 -14.12 -17.50 13.56
C PRO A 159 -15.07 -18.62 13.11
N THR A 160 -16.14 -18.25 12.41
CA THR A 160 -17.11 -19.20 11.86
C THR A 160 -16.68 -19.61 10.45
N PRO A 161 -16.53 -20.92 10.15
CA PRO A 161 -16.24 -21.39 8.81
C PRO A 161 -17.25 -20.87 7.76
N PRO A 162 -16.81 -20.62 6.50
CA PRO A 162 -15.45 -20.88 5.99
C PRO A 162 -14.42 -19.82 6.39
N PHE A 163 -14.83 -18.78 7.13
CA PHE A 163 -13.94 -17.69 7.54
C PHE A 163 -13.00 -18.09 8.68
N THR A 164 -11.81 -17.50 8.68
CA THR A 164 -10.71 -17.73 9.63
C THR A 164 -10.13 -16.42 10.14
N ASP A 165 -9.11 -16.51 10.99
CA ASP A 165 -8.23 -15.41 11.36
C ASP A 165 -6.82 -15.95 11.65
N PHE A 166 -5.87 -15.04 11.89
CA PHE A 166 -4.45 -15.35 12.08
C PHE A 166 -4.15 -16.40 13.16
N ARG A 167 -5.07 -16.63 14.11
CA ARG A 167 -4.89 -17.62 15.18
C ARG A 167 -5.09 -19.06 14.70
N TYR A 168 -5.78 -19.22 13.57
CA TYR A 168 -6.17 -20.50 12.98
C TYR A 168 -5.53 -20.73 11.60
N GLU A 169 -4.66 -19.84 11.15
CA GLU A 169 -3.81 -20.02 9.96
C GLU A 169 -2.67 -21.00 10.29
N SER A 170 -2.51 -22.03 9.47
CA SER A 170 -1.49 -23.05 9.67
C SER A 170 -1.09 -23.68 8.35
N PRO A 171 0.22 -23.86 8.07
CA PRO A 171 0.67 -24.41 6.81
C PRO A 171 0.00 -25.75 6.46
N GLY A 172 -0.44 -25.89 5.21
CA GLY A 172 -1.17 -27.04 4.69
C GLY A 172 -2.68 -27.03 4.96
N THR A 173 -3.23 -25.99 5.60
CA THR A 173 -4.67 -25.87 5.79
C THR A 173 -5.33 -25.41 4.49
N SER A 174 -6.24 -26.23 3.95
CA SER A 174 -7.02 -25.85 2.77
C SER A 174 -8.22 -24.97 3.16
N ARG A 175 -8.49 -23.96 2.33
CA ARG A 175 -9.53 -22.94 2.48
C ARG A 175 -10.34 -22.88 1.19
N LYS A 176 -11.66 -22.73 1.31
CA LYS A 176 -12.54 -22.51 0.17
C LYS A 176 -13.68 -21.60 0.58
N ILE A 177 -13.78 -20.45 -0.10
CA ILE A 177 -14.89 -19.51 0.01
C ILE A 177 -15.59 -19.47 -1.34
N THR A 178 -16.91 -19.51 -1.33
CA THR A 178 -17.74 -19.41 -2.52
C THR A 178 -18.68 -18.20 -2.41
N ALA A 179 -19.27 -17.80 -3.53
CA ALA A 179 -20.27 -16.74 -3.56
C ALA A 179 -21.49 -17.04 -2.65
N ALA A 180 -21.79 -18.32 -2.40
CA ALA A 180 -22.88 -18.74 -1.51
C ALA A 180 -22.56 -18.57 -0.01
N ASP A 181 -21.29 -18.46 0.35
CA ASP A 181 -20.85 -18.31 1.74
C ASP A 181 -20.86 -16.85 2.21
N LEU A 182 -21.09 -15.91 1.29
CA LEU A 182 -20.97 -14.48 1.58
C LEU A 182 -22.08 -14.02 2.52
N PRO A 183 -21.74 -13.40 3.67
CA PRO A 183 -22.74 -12.82 4.53
C PRO A 183 -23.37 -11.59 3.87
N GLN A 184 -24.55 -11.20 4.35
CA GLN A 184 -25.13 -9.92 3.95
C GLN A 184 -24.21 -8.76 4.37
N PRO A 185 -24.17 -7.66 3.59
CA PRO A 185 -23.47 -6.45 4.00
C PRO A 185 -23.85 -6.03 5.41
N TYR A 186 -22.84 -5.64 6.20
CA TYR A 186 -22.97 -5.21 7.59
C TYR A 186 -23.48 -6.29 8.57
N ALA A 187 -23.37 -7.58 8.21
CA ALA A 187 -23.59 -8.68 9.15
C ALA A 187 -22.72 -8.55 10.42
N THR A 188 -21.53 -7.96 10.28
CA THR A 188 -20.79 -7.36 11.39
C THR A 188 -20.46 -5.90 11.09
N LYS A 189 -20.12 -5.13 12.11
CA LYS A 189 -19.58 -3.77 11.91
C LYS A 189 -18.19 -3.87 11.26
N SER A 190 -17.89 -2.96 10.33
CA SER A 190 -16.52 -2.74 9.88
C SER A 190 -15.65 -2.27 11.05
N ALA A 191 -14.38 -2.68 11.05
CA ALA A 191 -13.44 -2.38 12.11
C ALA A 191 -12.13 -1.85 11.54
N GLY A 192 -11.71 -0.65 11.95
CA GLY A 192 -10.36 -0.15 11.68
C GLY A 192 -9.37 -0.75 12.67
N ASN A 193 -8.45 -1.58 12.18
CA ASN A 193 -7.47 -2.33 12.95
C ASN A 193 -6.16 -2.42 12.16
N ALA A 194 -5.53 -1.29 11.87
CA ALA A 194 -4.24 -1.26 11.18
C ALA A 194 -3.17 -2.11 11.90
N PRO A 195 -2.26 -2.78 11.17
CA PRO A 195 -1.18 -3.57 11.78
C PRO A 195 -0.34 -2.74 12.73
N GLN A 196 -0.26 -3.19 13.98
CA GLN A 196 0.78 -2.75 14.90
C GLN A 196 2.04 -3.54 14.58
N LEU A 197 2.91 -2.95 13.78
CA LEU A 197 4.21 -3.53 13.46
C LEU A 197 5.13 -3.49 14.67
N VAL A 198 5.73 -4.64 14.99
CA VAL A 198 6.79 -4.78 15.99
C VAL A 198 8.04 -5.37 15.35
N ALA A 199 9.20 -5.14 15.97
CA ALA A 199 10.40 -5.84 15.56
C ALA A 199 10.19 -7.36 15.70
N ARG A 200 10.67 -8.13 14.72
CA ARG A 200 10.65 -9.58 14.77
C ARG A 200 11.40 -10.09 16.02
N PRO A 201 10.75 -10.86 16.91
CA PRO A 201 11.45 -11.52 18.01
C PRO A 201 12.56 -12.45 17.48
N ALA A 202 13.67 -12.54 18.21
CA ALA A 202 14.89 -13.20 17.74
C ALA A 202 14.75 -14.72 17.53
N ASP A 203 13.67 -15.33 18.03
CA ASP A 203 13.35 -16.76 17.98
C ASP A 203 12.08 -17.06 17.17
N VAL A 204 11.52 -16.06 16.46
CA VAL A 204 10.29 -16.20 15.68
C VAL A 204 10.59 -16.15 14.18
N TRP A 205 10.14 -17.20 13.48
CA TRP A 205 10.26 -17.36 12.03
C TRP A 205 8.89 -17.60 11.39
N PRO A 206 8.75 -17.30 10.09
CA PRO A 206 7.62 -17.81 9.33
C PRO A 206 7.62 -19.34 9.35
N LYS A 207 6.43 -19.92 9.35
CA LYS A 207 6.21 -21.38 9.38
C LYS A 207 5.81 -21.84 7.98
N ALA A 208 6.49 -22.85 7.46
CA ALA A 208 6.17 -23.50 6.19
C ALA A 208 5.69 -24.95 6.43
N PRO A 209 5.14 -25.65 5.42
CA PRO A 209 4.72 -27.03 5.57
C PRO A 209 5.92 -27.95 5.89
N PRO A 210 5.69 -29.16 6.44
CA PRO A 210 6.75 -30.14 6.66
C PRO A 210 7.60 -30.39 5.40
N GLY A 211 8.91 -30.53 5.58
CA GLY A 211 9.89 -30.70 4.51
C GLY A 211 10.37 -29.40 3.85
N PHE A 212 9.79 -28.26 4.22
CA PHE A 212 10.29 -26.94 3.81
C PHE A 212 11.14 -26.28 4.89
N LYS A 213 12.15 -25.55 4.45
CA LYS A 213 13.05 -24.73 5.28
C LYS A 213 12.86 -23.26 4.91
N VAL A 214 12.71 -22.42 5.94
CA VAL A 214 12.59 -20.96 5.80
C VAL A 214 13.87 -20.29 6.31
N GLU A 215 14.47 -19.45 5.48
CA GLU A 215 15.74 -18.77 5.75
C GLU A 215 15.63 -17.28 5.41
N LEU A 216 16.52 -16.47 5.98
CA LEU A 216 16.68 -15.08 5.53
C LEU A 216 17.53 -15.07 4.27
N PHE A 217 16.98 -14.55 3.18
CA PHE A 217 17.72 -14.29 1.95
C PHE A 217 18.52 -12.98 2.09
N ALA A 218 17.80 -11.87 2.24
CA ALA A 218 18.36 -10.52 2.30
C ALA A 218 17.71 -9.70 3.41
N THR A 219 18.41 -8.71 3.95
CA THR A 219 17.94 -7.83 5.04
C THR A 219 18.38 -6.38 4.78
N GLY A 220 17.80 -5.42 5.52
CA GLY A 220 18.23 -4.02 5.46
C GLY A 220 17.70 -3.28 4.23
N LEU A 221 16.57 -3.76 3.71
CA LEU A 221 15.85 -3.13 2.61
C LEU A 221 14.98 -1.98 3.16
N ASP A 222 14.44 -1.15 2.28
CA ASP A 222 13.54 -0.06 2.62
C ASP A 222 12.23 -0.23 1.85
N ASN A 223 11.23 -0.79 2.52
CA ASN A 223 9.93 -1.13 1.96
C ASN A 223 10.06 -1.99 0.68
N PRO A 224 10.65 -3.21 0.78
CA PRO A 224 10.73 -4.13 -0.35
C PRO A 224 9.32 -4.62 -0.72
N ARG A 225 8.91 -4.34 -1.96
CA ARG A 225 7.59 -4.68 -2.49
C ARG A 225 7.71 -5.81 -3.50
N LEU A 226 7.39 -5.57 -4.78
CA LEU A 226 7.36 -6.60 -5.81
C LEU A 226 8.74 -7.25 -6.02
N LEU A 227 8.73 -8.57 -6.25
CA LEU A 227 9.89 -9.35 -6.67
C LEU A 227 9.74 -9.84 -8.11
N ARG A 228 10.84 -9.88 -8.86
CA ARG A 228 10.85 -10.51 -10.18
C ARG A 228 12.20 -11.18 -10.46
N THR A 229 12.16 -12.45 -10.84
CA THR A 229 13.32 -13.15 -11.38
C THR A 229 13.47 -12.83 -12.86
N ALA A 230 14.66 -12.38 -13.25
CA ALA A 230 15.03 -12.17 -14.64
C ALA A 230 15.32 -13.51 -15.34
N PRO A 231 15.26 -13.59 -16.69
CA PRO A 231 15.57 -14.82 -17.42
C PRO A 231 16.98 -15.38 -17.17
N ASN A 232 17.94 -14.54 -16.77
CA ASN A 232 19.30 -14.96 -16.40
C ASN A 232 19.42 -15.45 -14.93
N GLY A 233 18.33 -15.42 -14.16
CA GLY A 233 18.26 -15.87 -12.77
C GLY A 233 18.56 -14.78 -11.72
N ASP A 234 18.85 -13.54 -12.12
CA ASP A 234 18.99 -12.42 -11.19
C ASP A 234 17.63 -12.09 -10.56
N ILE A 235 17.64 -11.69 -9.29
CA ILE A 235 16.43 -11.34 -8.54
C ILE A 235 16.37 -9.83 -8.38
N PHE A 236 15.27 -9.22 -8.82
CA PHE A 236 15.02 -7.80 -8.68
C PHE A 236 13.93 -7.56 -7.64
N VAL A 237 14.13 -6.55 -6.80
CA VAL A 237 13.14 -6.08 -5.82
C VAL A 237 12.90 -4.59 -6.00
N ALA A 238 11.62 -4.19 -6.01
CA ALA A 238 11.24 -2.79 -5.93
C ALA A 238 11.26 -2.34 -4.47
N GLU A 239 12.08 -1.35 -4.13
CA GLU A 239 12.06 -0.68 -2.83
C GLU A 239 11.28 0.62 -2.99
N THR A 240 9.95 0.51 -2.87
CA THR A 240 9.01 1.57 -3.26
C THR A 240 9.26 2.87 -2.52
N LYS A 241 9.45 2.82 -1.20
CA LYS A 241 9.71 4.01 -0.39
C LYS A 241 11.05 4.66 -0.73
N ALA A 242 12.08 3.85 -1.01
CA ALA A 242 13.39 4.35 -1.39
C ALA A 242 13.47 4.85 -2.83
N GLY A 243 12.44 4.61 -3.65
CA GLY A 243 12.42 5.04 -5.05
C GLY A 243 13.51 4.33 -5.89
N ARG A 244 13.79 3.05 -5.60
CA ARG A 244 14.86 2.30 -6.26
C ARG A 244 14.48 0.85 -6.58
N ILE A 245 15.24 0.26 -7.50
CA ILE A 245 15.25 -1.18 -7.76
C ILE A 245 16.60 -1.74 -7.29
N THR A 246 16.56 -2.80 -6.48
CA THR A 246 17.75 -3.53 -6.03
C THR A 246 17.81 -4.88 -6.72
N LEU A 247 19.03 -5.29 -7.11
CA LEU A 247 19.34 -6.54 -7.79
C LEU A 247 20.17 -7.42 -6.88
N PHE A 248 19.83 -8.71 -6.84
CA PHE A 248 20.63 -9.77 -6.22
C PHE A 248 21.09 -10.75 -7.30
N ARG A 249 22.40 -11.00 -7.36
CA ARG A 249 22.98 -11.94 -8.33
C ARG A 249 23.52 -13.16 -7.63
N GLY A 250 23.03 -14.32 -8.05
CA GLY A 250 23.44 -15.62 -7.56
C GLY A 250 23.10 -15.89 -6.08
N ILE A 251 23.07 -17.16 -5.72
CA ILE A 251 22.78 -17.64 -4.37
C ILE A 251 23.97 -18.45 -3.87
N THR A 252 24.45 -18.13 -2.68
CA THR A 252 25.51 -18.83 -1.94
C THR A 252 25.03 -20.21 -1.46
N ALA A 253 25.94 -21.07 -1.01
CA ALA A 253 25.58 -22.41 -0.54
C ALA A 253 24.69 -22.38 0.72
N ASP A 254 24.81 -21.33 1.52
CA ASP A 254 24.03 -21.02 2.72
C ASP A 254 22.77 -20.17 2.44
N GLY A 255 22.43 -19.95 1.16
CA GLY A 255 21.13 -19.40 0.77
C GLY A 255 21.03 -17.87 0.76
N HIS A 256 22.14 -17.15 0.89
CA HIS A 256 22.20 -15.68 0.79
C HIS A 256 22.58 -15.20 -0.63
N PRO A 257 22.27 -13.94 -1.00
CA PRO A 257 22.79 -13.32 -2.21
C PRO A 257 24.32 -13.40 -2.29
N LYS A 258 24.88 -13.76 -3.45
CA LYS A 258 26.34 -13.64 -3.67
C LYS A 258 26.75 -12.19 -3.88
N GLU A 259 25.92 -11.44 -4.60
CA GLU A 259 26.12 -10.02 -4.86
C GLU A 259 24.81 -9.26 -4.66
N THR A 260 24.92 -7.98 -4.32
CA THR A 260 23.79 -7.06 -4.17
C THR A 260 24.16 -5.71 -4.78
N HIS A 261 23.30 -5.19 -5.64
CA HIS A 261 23.52 -3.96 -6.39
C HIS A 261 22.28 -3.09 -6.37
N VAL A 262 22.44 -1.77 -6.29
CA VAL A 262 21.34 -0.85 -6.60
C VAL A 262 21.29 -0.70 -8.11
N TYR A 263 20.27 -1.27 -8.75
CA TYR A 263 20.16 -1.30 -10.20
C TYR A 263 19.73 0.05 -10.76
N ALA A 264 18.70 0.66 -10.18
CA ALA A 264 18.16 1.96 -10.60
C ALA A 264 17.63 2.76 -9.41
N THR A 265 17.69 4.09 -9.47
CA THR A 265 17.24 5.02 -8.40
C THR A 265 16.47 6.20 -9.00
N GLY A 266 15.81 6.98 -8.14
CA GLY A 266 15.10 8.20 -8.55
C GLY A 266 13.77 7.90 -9.23
N LEU A 267 13.19 6.73 -8.93
CA LEU A 267 11.90 6.28 -9.41
C LEU A 267 10.79 6.78 -8.48
N ASN A 268 9.61 7.05 -9.05
CA ASN A 268 8.48 7.51 -8.27
C ASN A 268 7.67 6.33 -7.74
N GLN A 269 7.94 5.93 -6.50
CA GLN A 269 7.27 4.82 -5.82
C GLN A 269 7.17 3.56 -6.70
N PRO A 270 8.31 3.02 -7.19
CA PRO A 270 8.29 1.90 -8.13
C PRO A 270 7.64 0.68 -7.50
N PHE A 271 6.86 -0.06 -8.28
CA PHE A 271 6.28 -1.35 -7.87
C PHE A 271 6.53 -2.42 -8.94
N GLY A 272 5.85 -2.34 -10.09
CA GLY A 272 5.97 -3.33 -11.16
C GLY A 272 7.37 -3.41 -11.75
N ILE A 273 7.82 -4.64 -12.04
CA ILE A 273 9.08 -4.93 -12.73
C ILE A 273 8.81 -6.05 -13.73
N THR A 274 9.16 -5.85 -15.00
CA THR A 274 9.12 -6.92 -16.00
C THR A 274 10.18 -6.74 -17.08
N PHE A 275 10.51 -7.83 -17.77
CA PHE A 275 11.57 -7.90 -18.78
C PHE A 275 10.96 -8.03 -20.17
N TYR A 276 11.51 -7.30 -21.14
CA TYR A 276 10.98 -7.29 -22.51
C TYR A 276 12.10 -7.29 -23.57
N PRO A 277 12.00 -8.13 -24.61
CA PRO A 277 11.11 -9.29 -24.72
C PRO A 277 11.34 -10.30 -23.59
N ALA A 278 10.39 -11.22 -23.35
CA ALA A 278 10.51 -12.19 -22.24
C ALA A 278 11.72 -13.12 -22.36
N VAL A 279 12.16 -13.39 -23.60
CA VAL A 279 13.36 -14.17 -23.92
C VAL A 279 14.40 -13.22 -24.52
N HIS A 280 15.63 -13.27 -24.02
CA HIS A 280 16.71 -12.33 -24.38
C HIS A 280 16.27 -10.87 -24.26
N PRO A 281 15.92 -10.44 -23.04
CA PRO A 281 15.38 -9.12 -22.80
C PRO A 281 16.37 -8.02 -23.22
N GLN A 282 15.81 -6.98 -23.81
CA GLN A 282 16.52 -5.77 -24.20
C GLN A 282 16.17 -4.59 -23.29
N TRP A 283 15.12 -4.77 -22.47
CA TRP A 283 14.53 -3.73 -21.65
C TRP A 283 14.07 -4.30 -20.30
N ILE A 284 14.19 -3.47 -19.26
CA ILE A 284 13.44 -3.62 -18.01
C ILE A 284 12.40 -2.52 -17.97
N TYR A 285 11.13 -2.90 -17.83
CA TYR A 285 10.02 -1.99 -17.61
C TYR A 285 9.74 -1.90 -16.12
N VAL A 286 9.49 -0.68 -15.64
CA VAL A 286 9.15 -0.37 -14.26
C VAL A 286 7.86 0.42 -14.22
N GLY A 287 6.92 -0.03 -13.37
CA GLY A 287 5.70 0.70 -13.06
C GLY A 287 5.92 1.65 -11.90
N ASN A 288 6.02 2.94 -12.20
CA ASN A 288 5.92 4.00 -11.20
C ASN A 288 4.46 4.35 -10.96
N THR A 289 4.14 4.99 -9.84
CA THR A 289 2.76 5.40 -9.51
C THR A 289 2.08 6.21 -10.62
N ASP A 290 2.85 7.07 -11.31
CA ASP A 290 2.41 8.03 -12.31
C ASP A 290 2.71 7.63 -13.76
N ALA A 291 3.56 6.62 -14.00
CA ALA A 291 4.00 6.29 -15.34
C ALA A 291 4.56 4.87 -15.47
N VAL A 292 4.57 4.36 -16.70
CA VAL A 292 5.48 3.28 -17.08
C VAL A 292 6.76 3.91 -17.62
N VAL A 293 7.90 3.43 -17.11
CA VAL A 293 9.21 3.75 -17.64
C VAL A 293 9.96 2.48 -18.01
N ARG A 294 11.01 2.59 -18.83
CA ARG A 294 11.92 1.48 -19.09
C ARG A 294 13.39 1.89 -19.10
N PHE A 295 14.26 0.91 -18.92
CA PHE A 295 15.70 1.02 -19.07
C PHE A 295 16.17 0.05 -20.13
N ALA A 296 17.13 0.44 -20.96
CA ALA A 296 17.88 -0.53 -21.76
C ALA A 296 18.53 -1.56 -20.83
N TYR A 297 18.51 -2.82 -21.24
CA TYR A 297 19.00 -3.94 -20.46
C TYR A 297 19.73 -4.95 -21.33
N LYS A 298 20.79 -5.53 -20.79
CA LYS A 298 21.46 -6.70 -21.32
C LYS A 298 21.70 -7.68 -20.19
N ASP A 299 21.64 -8.97 -20.51
CA ASP A 299 21.97 -10.02 -19.54
C ASP A 299 23.34 -9.77 -18.91
N GLY A 300 23.37 -9.69 -17.58
CA GLY A 300 24.58 -9.42 -16.81
C GLY A 300 24.74 -7.98 -16.33
N ASP A 301 23.92 -7.03 -16.81
CA ASP A 301 23.90 -5.67 -16.28
C ASP A 301 23.56 -5.68 -14.79
N VAL A 302 24.37 -4.99 -13.96
CA VAL A 302 24.13 -4.82 -12.51
C VAL A 302 23.62 -3.43 -12.15
N GLN A 303 23.63 -2.54 -13.14
CA GLN A 303 23.16 -1.17 -13.02
C GLN A 303 22.54 -0.75 -14.35
N ALA A 304 21.46 0.03 -14.29
CA ALA A 304 20.86 0.61 -15.48
C ALA A 304 21.88 1.53 -16.19
N PRO A 305 22.09 1.40 -17.51
CA PRO A 305 23.14 2.11 -18.23
C PRO A 305 22.84 3.61 -18.44
N GLY A 306 21.67 4.11 -18.02
CA GLY A 306 21.25 5.48 -18.24
C GLY A 306 19.96 5.86 -17.52
N LYS A 307 19.41 7.02 -17.90
CA LYS A 307 18.13 7.51 -17.39
C LYS A 307 16.96 6.66 -17.94
N PRO A 308 15.85 6.54 -17.21
CA PRO A 308 14.67 5.86 -17.72
C PRO A 308 14.11 6.57 -18.95
N GLU A 309 13.66 5.78 -19.93
CA GLU A 309 12.78 6.22 -21.00
C GLU A 309 11.34 6.21 -20.49
N HIS A 310 10.61 7.30 -20.70
CA HIS A 310 9.17 7.35 -20.42
C HIS A 310 8.41 6.62 -21.52
N ILE A 311 7.41 5.82 -21.12
CA ILE A 311 6.62 4.98 -22.03
C ILE A 311 5.16 5.43 -22.06
N ALA A 312 4.54 5.60 -20.89
CA ALA A 312 3.14 6.00 -20.80
C ALA A 312 2.88 6.71 -19.49
N ASP A 313 2.03 7.74 -19.52
CA ASP A 313 1.43 8.32 -18.32
C ASP A 313 0.31 7.42 -17.81
N LEU A 314 0.18 7.32 -16.49
CA LEU A 314 -0.86 6.55 -15.82
C LEU A 314 -1.68 7.46 -14.91
N PRO A 315 -2.98 7.17 -14.71
CA PRO A 315 -3.78 7.86 -13.72
C PRO A 315 -3.13 7.76 -12.34
N HIS A 316 -2.90 8.91 -11.73
CA HIS A 316 -2.41 9.01 -10.36
C HIS A 316 -3.14 10.15 -9.64
N SER A 317 -3.08 10.15 -8.32
CA SER A 317 -3.70 11.18 -7.48
C SER A 317 -3.02 11.21 -6.13
N ASP A 318 -3.23 12.29 -5.38
CA ASP A 318 -2.95 12.30 -3.96
C ASP A 318 -3.91 11.31 -3.27
N GLY A 319 -3.36 10.22 -2.74
CA GLY A 319 -4.14 9.13 -2.15
C GLY A 319 -4.68 8.10 -3.16
N GLY A 320 -5.36 7.09 -2.61
CA GLY A 320 -5.82 5.92 -3.35
C GLY A 320 -4.72 4.89 -3.63
N HIS A 321 -4.96 3.99 -4.57
CA HIS A 321 -4.02 2.93 -4.92
C HIS A 321 -2.90 3.43 -5.83
N SER A 322 -1.65 3.26 -5.39
CA SER A 322 -0.44 3.75 -6.07
C SER A 322 0.33 2.67 -6.84
N THR A 323 0.17 1.39 -6.51
CA THR A 323 0.91 0.28 -7.15
C THR A 323 0.56 0.15 -8.63
N ARG A 324 1.57 -0.07 -9.49
CA ARG A 324 1.42 -0.34 -10.93
C ARG A 324 2.25 -1.56 -11.30
N ASP A 325 1.63 -2.73 -11.41
CA ASP A 325 2.33 -3.91 -11.95
C ASP A 325 2.16 -4.02 -13.47
N ILE A 326 3.12 -4.68 -14.12
CA ILE A 326 3.24 -4.77 -15.58
C ILE A 326 3.47 -6.22 -15.99
N ALA A 327 2.74 -6.68 -16.99
CA ALA A 327 2.97 -7.96 -17.65
C ALA A 327 2.91 -7.81 -19.17
N PHE A 328 3.59 -8.70 -19.90
CA PHE A 328 3.51 -8.75 -21.36
C PHE A 328 2.77 -10.01 -21.80
N SER A 329 1.98 -9.91 -22.86
CA SER A 329 1.41 -11.08 -23.53
C SER A 329 2.53 -12.01 -24.02
N PRO A 330 2.27 -13.34 -24.15
CA PRO A 330 3.30 -14.29 -24.56
C PRO A 330 3.97 -13.98 -25.91
N ASP A 331 3.22 -13.37 -26.84
CA ASP A 331 3.71 -12.94 -28.15
C ASP A 331 4.47 -11.61 -28.12
N GLY A 332 4.53 -10.94 -26.96
CA GLY A 332 5.19 -9.66 -26.75
C GLY A 332 4.54 -8.48 -27.46
N THR A 333 3.29 -8.61 -27.94
CA THR A 333 2.59 -7.54 -28.68
C THR A 333 1.75 -6.63 -27.78
N ARG A 334 1.43 -7.07 -26.57
CA ARG A 334 0.60 -6.33 -25.60
C ARG A 334 1.32 -6.18 -24.28
N MET A 335 1.31 -4.97 -23.73
CA MET A 335 1.73 -4.64 -22.37
C MET A 335 0.49 -4.37 -21.52
N TYR A 336 0.27 -5.19 -20.50
CA TYR A 336 -0.77 -5.01 -19.50
C TYR A 336 -0.23 -4.20 -18.34
N VAL A 337 -0.99 -3.20 -17.88
CA VAL A 337 -0.62 -2.36 -16.74
C VAL A 337 -1.82 -2.29 -15.79
N SER A 338 -1.59 -2.65 -14.54
CA SER A 338 -2.64 -2.54 -13.51
C SER A 338 -2.71 -1.12 -12.94
N VAL A 339 -3.93 -0.59 -12.82
CA VAL A 339 -4.20 0.71 -12.22
C VAL A 339 -5.37 0.59 -11.23
N GLY A 340 -5.06 0.58 -9.92
CA GLY A 340 -6.10 0.52 -8.88
C GLY A 340 -6.92 1.82 -8.75
N SER A 341 -8.05 1.74 -8.06
CA SER A 341 -8.97 2.86 -7.79
C SER A 341 -8.32 4.00 -7.01
N LYS A 342 -8.88 5.20 -7.13
CA LYS A 342 -8.55 6.34 -6.27
C LYS A 342 -9.25 6.25 -4.91
N SER A 343 -10.47 5.74 -4.91
CA SER A 343 -11.38 5.72 -3.76
C SER A 343 -11.62 4.30 -3.26
N ASN A 344 -12.29 4.19 -2.12
CA ASN A 344 -12.73 2.89 -1.62
C ASN A 344 -13.86 2.31 -2.48
N VAL A 345 -14.93 3.08 -2.69
CA VAL A 345 -16.15 2.71 -3.43
C VAL A 345 -16.76 3.98 -4.01
N ASP A 346 -16.32 4.36 -5.21
CA ASP A 346 -16.87 5.51 -5.94
C ASP A 346 -16.69 5.32 -7.44
N ASP A 347 -17.43 6.07 -8.26
CA ASP A 347 -17.38 6.01 -9.72
C ASP A 347 -16.98 7.34 -10.36
N THR A 348 -16.90 7.36 -11.69
CA THR A 348 -16.51 8.56 -12.45
C THR A 348 -17.56 9.67 -12.45
N ASP A 349 -18.81 9.41 -12.04
CA ASP A 349 -19.85 10.43 -12.00
C ASP A 349 -19.60 11.42 -10.85
N THR A 350 -19.06 10.91 -9.74
CA THR A 350 -18.76 11.65 -8.51
C THR A 350 -17.28 11.95 -8.34
N THR A 351 -16.40 11.04 -8.78
CA THR A 351 -14.93 11.19 -8.73
C THR A 351 -14.35 11.01 -10.14
N PRO A 352 -14.27 12.08 -10.96
CA PRO A 352 -13.77 12.00 -12.34
C PRO A 352 -12.36 11.41 -12.49
N GLU A 353 -11.53 11.50 -11.44
CA GLU A 353 -10.19 10.92 -11.42
C GLU A 353 -10.17 9.38 -11.32
N GLU A 354 -11.33 8.73 -11.15
CA GLU A 354 -11.48 7.27 -11.32
C GLU A 354 -11.41 6.83 -12.78
N LYS A 355 -11.37 7.77 -13.74
CA LYS A 355 -11.23 7.42 -15.15
C LYS A 355 -9.94 6.62 -15.38
N ASN A 356 -10.07 5.47 -16.04
CA ASN A 356 -8.99 4.52 -16.32
C ASN A 356 -8.33 3.95 -15.04
N ARG A 357 -9.06 3.93 -13.92
CA ARG A 357 -8.68 3.31 -12.66
C ARG A 357 -9.66 2.19 -12.30
N ALA A 358 -9.23 1.31 -11.38
CA ALA A 358 -9.87 0.03 -11.13
C ALA A 358 -9.95 -0.83 -12.41
N ASP A 359 -8.92 -0.70 -13.24
CA ASP A 359 -8.80 -1.29 -14.56
C ASP A 359 -7.45 -1.98 -14.71
N ILE A 360 -7.42 -2.99 -15.57
CA ILE A 360 -6.19 -3.40 -16.23
C ILE A 360 -6.21 -2.72 -17.60
N LEU A 361 -5.23 -1.85 -17.85
CA LEU A 361 -5.03 -1.18 -19.12
C LEU A 361 -4.13 -2.03 -20.02
N VAL A 362 -4.30 -1.91 -21.33
CA VAL A 362 -3.42 -2.55 -22.32
C VAL A 362 -2.87 -1.52 -23.29
N PHE A 363 -1.60 -1.70 -23.65
CA PHE A 363 -0.84 -0.87 -24.55
C PHE A 363 -0.06 -1.75 -25.54
N LYS A 364 0.44 -1.15 -26.62
CA LYS A 364 1.63 -1.69 -27.31
C LYS A 364 2.88 -1.50 -26.44
N PRO A 365 3.96 -2.26 -26.67
CA PRO A 365 5.19 -2.16 -25.87
C PRO A 365 5.86 -0.77 -25.86
N ASP A 366 5.58 0.06 -26.86
CA ASP A 366 6.06 1.45 -26.94
C ASP A 366 5.17 2.46 -26.20
N GLY A 367 4.10 2.00 -25.53
CA GLY A 367 3.16 2.84 -24.80
C GLY A 367 2.01 3.41 -25.64
N SER A 368 1.93 3.09 -26.93
CA SER A 368 0.82 3.51 -27.78
C SER A 368 -0.40 2.60 -27.66
N ASP A 369 -1.53 3.01 -28.26
CA ASP A 369 -2.75 2.20 -28.41
C ASP A 369 -3.42 1.79 -27.08
N MET A 370 -3.39 2.70 -26.10
CA MET A 370 -3.99 2.48 -24.79
C MET A 370 -5.51 2.27 -24.87
N HIS A 371 -5.99 1.19 -24.26
CA HIS A 371 -7.41 0.97 -23.97
C HIS A 371 -7.59 0.09 -22.72
N ILE A 372 -8.82 -0.01 -22.22
CA ILE A 372 -9.16 -0.86 -21.07
C ILE A 372 -9.21 -2.31 -21.54
N TYR A 373 -8.40 -3.17 -20.92
CA TYR A 373 -8.43 -4.62 -21.14
C TYR A 373 -9.51 -5.29 -20.31
N ALA A 374 -9.62 -4.93 -19.03
CA ALA A 374 -10.66 -5.40 -18.11
C ALA A 374 -10.95 -4.32 -17.06
N SER A 375 -12.19 -4.27 -16.57
CA SER A 375 -12.67 -3.19 -15.69
C SER A 375 -13.39 -3.69 -14.45
N GLY A 376 -13.62 -2.78 -13.51
CA GLY A 376 -14.30 -3.08 -12.25
C GLY A 376 -13.48 -3.97 -11.32
N ILE A 377 -12.15 -3.90 -11.44
CA ILE A 377 -11.19 -4.59 -10.58
C ILE A 377 -10.56 -3.56 -9.65
N ARG A 378 -11.11 -3.41 -8.43
CA ARG A 378 -10.75 -2.31 -7.50
C ARG A 378 -9.25 -2.03 -7.44
N ASN A 379 -8.44 -3.06 -7.24
CA ASN A 379 -6.98 -2.94 -7.23
C ASN A 379 -6.31 -4.27 -7.59
N ALA A 380 -6.05 -4.51 -8.89
CA ALA A 380 -5.34 -5.68 -9.39
C ALA A 380 -3.83 -5.59 -9.11
N VAL A 381 -3.40 -5.64 -7.85
CA VAL A 381 -2.04 -5.27 -7.45
C VAL A 381 -0.95 -5.99 -8.23
N GLY A 382 -0.99 -7.33 -8.28
CA GLY A 382 -0.01 -8.14 -8.97
C GLY A 382 -0.56 -8.80 -10.23
N LEU A 383 0.22 -8.78 -11.30
CA LEU A 383 -0.06 -9.39 -12.60
C LEU A 383 0.95 -10.50 -12.92
N ALA A 384 0.45 -11.64 -13.37
CA ALA A 384 1.25 -12.73 -13.91
C ALA A 384 0.59 -13.32 -15.14
N VAL A 385 1.39 -13.74 -16.12
CA VAL A 385 0.90 -14.51 -17.26
C VAL A 385 1.22 -15.97 -17.00
N ASP A 386 0.22 -16.83 -17.13
CA ASP A 386 0.43 -18.27 -17.00
C ASP A 386 1.33 -18.75 -18.14
N PRO A 387 2.53 -19.28 -17.87
CA PRO A 387 3.44 -19.73 -18.92
C PRO A 387 2.88 -20.91 -19.73
N LYS A 388 1.87 -21.63 -19.23
CA LYS A 388 1.24 -22.76 -19.93
C LYS A 388 0.09 -22.34 -20.83
N SER A 389 -0.86 -21.55 -20.32
CA SER A 389 -2.05 -21.15 -21.08
C SER A 389 -1.88 -19.81 -21.82
N GLY A 390 -0.95 -18.96 -21.38
CA GLY A 390 -0.80 -17.59 -21.86
C GLY A 390 -1.85 -16.62 -21.33
N GLU A 391 -2.75 -17.07 -20.44
CA GLU A 391 -3.77 -16.22 -19.84
C GLU A 391 -3.14 -15.25 -18.83
N LEU A 392 -3.65 -14.02 -18.80
CA LEU A 392 -3.33 -13.05 -17.76
C LEU A 392 -4.07 -13.41 -16.47
N TRP A 393 -3.39 -13.30 -15.34
CA TRP A 393 -3.93 -13.50 -14.00
C TRP A 393 -3.61 -12.30 -13.12
N CYS A 394 -4.49 -12.02 -12.16
CA CYS A 394 -4.28 -10.96 -11.18
C CYS A 394 -4.61 -11.39 -9.74
N SER A 395 -3.99 -10.69 -8.80
CA SER A 395 -4.31 -10.68 -7.36
C SER A 395 -4.98 -9.35 -7.04
N VAL A 396 -6.07 -9.37 -6.27
CA VAL A 396 -6.95 -8.20 -6.12
C VAL A 396 -7.22 -7.87 -4.67
N ASN A 397 -7.17 -6.58 -4.33
CA ASN A 397 -7.69 -6.06 -3.06
C ASN A 397 -9.07 -5.44 -3.26
N GLU A 398 -10.04 -5.99 -2.58
CA GLU A 398 -11.43 -5.60 -2.62
C GLU A 398 -11.79 -4.49 -1.63
N ARG A 399 -13.02 -4.02 -1.73
CA ARG A 399 -13.52 -2.84 -1.01
C ARG A 399 -13.64 -3.06 0.49
N ASP A 400 -13.36 -1.99 1.22
CA ASP A 400 -13.46 -1.93 2.66
C ASP A 400 -14.87 -1.52 3.12
N GLY A 401 -15.20 -1.81 4.38
CA GLY A 401 -16.31 -1.17 5.08
C GLY A 401 -17.63 -1.94 5.12
N LEU A 402 -17.73 -3.17 4.57
CA LEU A 402 -18.95 -3.97 4.62
C LEU A 402 -19.01 -5.01 5.75
N GLY A 403 -17.96 -5.11 6.56
CA GLY A 403 -17.89 -6.01 7.72
C GLY A 403 -16.63 -6.87 7.69
N ASP A 404 -16.46 -7.71 8.71
CA ASP A 404 -15.25 -8.51 8.89
C ASP A 404 -15.08 -9.60 7.83
N ASN A 405 -16.18 -10.11 7.30
CA ASN A 405 -16.23 -11.23 6.38
C ASN A 405 -16.83 -10.83 5.02
N LEU A 406 -16.72 -9.55 4.64
CA LEU A 406 -17.12 -9.04 3.32
C LEU A 406 -16.32 -7.76 2.96
N VAL A 407 -15.81 -7.58 1.74
CA VAL A 407 -15.90 -8.43 0.53
C VAL A 407 -14.62 -9.27 0.37
N PRO A 408 -14.68 -10.54 -0.10
CA PRO A 408 -13.49 -11.33 -0.41
C PRO A 408 -12.52 -10.62 -1.33
N ASP A 409 -11.23 -10.63 -0.98
CA ASP A 409 -10.17 -10.48 -1.98
C ASP A 409 -10.18 -11.68 -2.92
N TYR A 410 -9.45 -11.61 -4.04
CA TYR A 410 -9.45 -12.74 -4.98
C TYR A 410 -8.21 -12.82 -5.86
N ILE A 411 -8.01 -14.02 -6.40
CA ILE A 411 -7.08 -14.32 -7.50
C ILE A 411 -7.89 -14.90 -8.65
N THR A 412 -7.64 -14.42 -9.87
CA THR A 412 -8.43 -14.83 -11.03
C THR A 412 -7.70 -14.65 -12.35
N HIS A 413 -8.08 -15.45 -13.35
CA HIS A 413 -7.74 -15.16 -14.74
C HIS A 413 -8.54 -13.94 -15.21
N VAL A 414 -7.89 -13.10 -16.02
CA VAL A 414 -8.46 -11.87 -16.53
C VAL A 414 -9.02 -12.11 -17.93
N GLN A 415 -10.29 -11.76 -18.13
CA GLN A 415 -10.96 -11.86 -19.42
C GLN A 415 -10.92 -10.50 -20.14
N GLU A 416 -10.55 -10.50 -21.42
CA GLU A 416 -10.62 -9.29 -22.25
C GLU A 416 -12.07 -8.79 -22.34
N GLY A 417 -12.29 -7.51 -22.03
CA GLY A 417 -13.62 -6.90 -21.91
C GLY A 417 -14.40 -7.32 -20.66
N GLY A 418 -13.81 -8.09 -19.75
CA GLY A 418 -14.44 -8.56 -18.53
C GLY A 418 -14.73 -7.44 -17.52
N PHE A 419 -15.86 -7.54 -16.82
CA PHE A 419 -16.24 -6.63 -15.75
C PHE A 419 -16.32 -7.39 -14.42
N TYR A 420 -15.56 -6.95 -13.42
CA TYR A 420 -15.41 -7.65 -12.13
C TYR A 420 -16.19 -7.00 -10.98
N GLY A 421 -17.05 -6.02 -11.31
CA GLY A 421 -18.11 -5.55 -10.42
C GLY A 421 -17.86 -4.18 -9.78
N TRP A 422 -16.63 -3.86 -9.38
CA TRP A 422 -16.36 -2.60 -8.67
C TRP A 422 -16.76 -1.38 -9.52
N PRO A 423 -17.35 -0.31 -8.93
CA PRO A 423 -17.71 -0.14 -7.52
C PRO A 423 -19.16 -0.58 -7.18
N TRP A 424 -19.96 -0.94 -8.18
CA TRP A 424 -21.41 -1.10 -8.02
C TRP A 424 -21.84 -2.51 -7.59
N TRP A 425 -21.07 -3.52 -7.99
CA TRP A 425 -21.33 -4.94 -7.77
C TRP A 425 -20.09 -5.64 -7.18
N TYR A 426 -20.26 -6.77 -6.52
CA TYR A 426 -19.16 -7.62 -6.07
C TYR A 426 -19.49 -9.10 -6.23
N ILE A 427 -18.47 -9.89 -6.56
CA ILE A 427 -18.54 -11.36 -6.64
C ILE A 427 -19.83 -11.82 -7.35
N GLY A 428 -19.94 -11.51 -8.64
CA GLY A 428 -21.18 -11.71 -9.39
C GLY A 428 -22.22 -10.62 -9.11
N ASN A 429 -23.49 -11.03 -9.02
CA ASN A 429 -24.65 -10.13 -8.97
C ASN A 429 -25.00 -9.63 -7.55
N HIS A 430 -24.02 -9.40 -6.68
CA HIS A 430 -24.28 -8.79 -5.37
C HIS A 430 -24.09 -7.28 -5.46
N GLN A 431 -25.17 -6.51 -5.29
CA GLN A 431 -25.08 -5.05 -5.35
C GLN A 431 -24.40 -4.52 -4.08
N ASP A 432 -23.47 -3.58 -4.24
CA ASP A 432 -22.97 -2.81 -3.11
C ASP A 432 -24.09 -1.87 -2.61
N PRO A 433 -24.54 -1.98 -1.35
CA PRO A 433 -25.66 -1.19 -0.85
C PRO A 433 -25.37 0.32 -0.83
N ARG A 434 -24.11 0.75 -0.88
CA ARG A 434 -23.72 2.16 -0.98
C ARG A 434 -23.99 2.74 -2.38
N ASN A 435 -24.20 1.88 -3.37
CA ASN A 435 -24.50 2.20 -4.76
C ASN A 435 -25.87 1.68 -5.19
N ALA A 436 -26.83 1.58 -4.26
CA ALA A 436 -28.15 1.02 -4.51
C ALA A 436 -28.84 1.67 -5.72
N GLY A 437 -29.30 0.84 -6.66
CA GLY A 437 -29.99 1.26 -7.88
C GLY A 437 -29.09 1.78 -9.01
N LYS A 438 -27.79 2.00 -8.78
CA LYS A 438 -26.85 2.37 -9.85
C LYS A 438 -26.47 1.16 -10.71
N HIS A 439 -26.37 1.38 -12.02
CA HIS A 439 -25.93 0.41 -13.03
C HIS A 439 -26.57 -0.99 -12.95
N PRO A 440 -27.91 -1.11 -12.93
CA PRO A 440 -28.60 -2.40 -12.94
C PRO A 440 -28.30 -3.25 -14.19
N GLU A 441 -27.92 -2.63 -15.31
CA GLU A 441 -27.53 -3.30 -16.55
C GLU A 441 -26.20 -4.06 -16.47
N LEU A 442 -25.40 -3.84 -15.42
CA LEU A 442 -24.12 -4.50 -15.18
C LEU A 442 -24.23 -5.71 -14.24
N ALA A 443 -25.36 -5.87 -13.55
CA ALA A 443 -25.69 -6.96 -12.64
C ALA A 443 -25.29 -8.36 -13.16
N SER A 444 -25.72 -8.68 -14.39
CA SER A 444 -25.48 -9.98 -15.03
C SER A 444 -24.14 -10.10 -15.72
N LYS A 445 -23.35 -9.01 -15.77
CA LYS A 445 -22.02 -8.98 -16.39
C LYS A 445 -20.89 -9.10 -15.38
N ALA A 446 -21.15 -8.81 -14.11
CA ALA A 446 -20.17 -8.93 -13.05
C ALA A 446 -19.70 -10.40 -12.93
N ILE A 447 -18.40 -10.61 -13.14
CA ILE A 447 -17.77 -11.93 -13.11
C ILE A 447 -17.55 -12.37 -11.65
N VAL A 448 -17.75 -13.67 -11.39
CA VAL A 448 -17.29 -14.30 -10.14
C VAL A 448 -15.84 -14.74 -10.34
N PRO A 449 -14.89 -14.26 -9.53
CA PRO A 449 -13.48 -14.65 -9.62
C PRO A 449 -13.23 -16.15 -9.40
N ASP A 450 -12.13 -16.69 -9.91
CA ASP A 450 -11.80 -18.13 -9.80
C ASP A 450 -11.57 -18.59 -8.36
N VAL A 451 -10.84 -17.78 -7.57
CA VAL A 451 -10.46 -18.10 -6.19
C VAL A 451 -10.80 -16.93 -5.30
N LEU A 452 -11.77 -17.13 -4.41
CA LEU A 452 -12.11 -16.16 -3.38
C LEU A 452 -11.22 -16.37 -2.16
N LEU A 453 -10.55 -15.31 -1.76
CA LEU A 453 -9.69 -15.26 -0.59
C LEU A 453 -10.48 -14.75 0.61
N HIS A 454 -9.86 -14.80 1.78
CA HIS A 454 -10.47 -14.16 2.92
C HIS A 454 -10.61 -12.65 2.67
N PRO A 455 -11.76 -12.05 3.07
CA PRO A 455 -11.93 -10.61 3.06
C PRO A 455 -10.80 -9.92 3.81
N HIS A 456 -10.23 -8.89 3.19
CA HIS A 456 -9.14 -8.07 3.76
C HIS A 456 -7.77 -8.77 3.82
N ASN A 457 -7.55 -9.90 3.15
CA ASN A 457 -6.23 -10.55 3.07
C ASN A 457 -5.13 -9.65 2.49
N ALA A 458 -5.51 -8.71 1.63
CA ALA A 458 -4.66 -7.83 0.86
C ALA A 458 -3.64 -8.58 -0.01
N SER A 459 -4.10 -9.39 -0.97
CA SER A 459 -3.25 -10.10 -1.95
C SER A 459 -2.48 -9.11 -2.84
N LEU A 460 -1.15 -9.15 -2.85
CA LEU A 460 -0.33 -8.12 -3.53
C LEU A 460 0.46 -8.61 -4.75
N GLN A 461 0.97 -9.83 -4.72
CA GLN A 461 1.67 -10.42 -5.86
C GLN A 461 1.34 -11.90 -5.93
N LEU A 462 1.20 -12.41 -7.15
CA LEU A 462 1.19 -13.84 -7.44
C LEU A 462 2.31 -14.24 -8.39
N THR A 463 2.69 -15.52 -8.35
CA THR A 463 3.58 -16.14 -9.31
C THR A 463 3.16 -17.59 -9.58
N PHE A 464 3.45 -18.10 -10.77
CA PHE A 464 3.31 -19.52 -11.09
C PHE A 464 4.62 -20.22 -10.74
N TYR A 465 4.55 -21.27 -9.93
CA TYR A 465 5.75 -22.01 -9.55
C TYR A 465 6.24 -22.87 -10.70
N ASP A 466 7.35 -22.46 -11.30
CA ASP A 466 8.03 -23.09 -12.43
C ASP A 466 9.33 -23.80 -12.03
N GLY A 467 9.70 -23.73 -10.75
CA GLY A 467 10.84 -24.44 -10.18
C GLY A 467 10.63 -25.95 -10.12
N THR A 468 11.72 -26.69 -9.91
CA THR A 468 11.71 -28.16 -9.80
C THR A 468 12.12 -28.66 -8.42
N GLN A 469 12.53 -27.77 -7.52
CA GLN A 469 13.00 -28.10 -6.17
C GLN A 469 11.86 -28.56 -5.27
N PHE A 470 10.68 -27.94 -5.36
CA PHE A 470 9.51 -28.35 -4.59
C PHE A 470 8.95 -29.67 -5.15
N PRO A 471 8.18 -30.43 -4.33
CA PRO A 471 7.53 -31.65 -4.79
C PRO A 471 6.71 -31.44 -6.05
N GLU A 472 6.59 -32.48 -6.88
CA GLU A 472 5.90 -32.41 -8.18
C GLU A 472 4.49 -31.83 -8.09
N ALA A 473 3.78 -32.10 -6.99
CA ALA A 473 2.43 -31.58 -6.74
C ALA A 473 2.35 -30.04 -6.75
N TYR A 474 3.44 -29.32 -6.46
CA TYR A 474 3.47 -27.85 -6.45
C TYR A 474 3.75 -27.23 -7.82
N ARG A 475 4.19 -28.04 -8.80
CA ARG A 475 4.67 -27.54 -10.10
C ARG A 475 3.53 -27.02 -10.96
N GLY A 476 3.59 -25.73 -11.28
CA GLY A 476 2.60 -24.99 -12.04
C GLY A 476 1.47 -24.40 -11.20
N ASP A 477 1.45 -24.65 -9.88
CA ASP A 477 0.51 -24.00 -8.97
C ASP A 477 0.84 -22.51 -8.81
N ILE A 478 -0.14 -21.75 -8.34
CA ILE A 478 0.05 -20.32 -8.06
C ILE A 478 0.45 -20.17 -6.60
N PHE A 479 1.38 -19.28 -6.32
CA PHE A 479 1.60 -18.76 -4.97
C PHE A 479 1.30 -17.28 -4.94
N ALA A 480 0.70 -16.80 -3.85
CA ALA A 480 0.38 -15.40 -3.67
C ALA A 480 0.68 -14.94 -2.25
N ALA A 481 1.09 -13.68 -2.13
CA ALA A 481 1.43 -13.05 -0.85
C ALA A 481 0.28 -12.18 -0.36
N GLU A 482 -0.21 -12.49 0.84
CA GLU A 482 -1.35 -11.86 1.50
C GLU A 482 -0.82 -10.90 2.58
N HIS A 483 -0.84 -9.60 2.29
CA HIS A 483 -0.14 -8.56 3.07
C HIS A 483 -0.76 -8.28 4.45
N GLY A 484 -2.00 -8.73 4.62
CA GLY A 484 -2.70 -8.74 5.88
C GLY A 484 -3.63 -7.57 6.11
N SER A 485 -4.74 -7.88 6.78
CA SER A 485 -5.88 -6.99 6.98
C SER A 485 -5.60 -5.77 7.84
N TRP A 486 -6.22 -4.65 7.46
CA TRP A 486 -6.43 -3.49 8.33
C TRP A 486 -7.91 -3.24 8.66
N ASN A 487 -8.86 -3.58 7.77
CA ASN A 487 -10.30 -3.34 7.97
C ASN A 487 -11.03 -4.56 8.57
N ARG A 488 -10.48 -5.13 9.65
CA ARG A 488 -11.06 -6.34 10.26
C ARG A 488 -10.79 -6.43 11.76
N SER A 489 -11.79 -6.86 12.53
CA SER A 489 -11.71 -6.95 13.99
C SER A 489 -10.61 -7.90 14.46
N ALA A 490 -10.60 -9.14 13.95
CA ALA A 490 -9.51 -10.11 14.07
C ALA A 490 -8.69 -10.11 12.77
N ARG A 491 -7.37 -10.08 12.86
CA ARG A 491 -6.51 -10.05 11.67
C ARG A 491 -6.63 -11.33 10.83
N VAL A 492 -6.46 -11.21 9.51
CA VAL A 492 -6.34 -12.34 8.58
C VAL A 492 -5.36 -11.97 7.48
N GLY A 493 -4.82 -12.97 6.78
CA GLY A 493 -3.73 -12.80 5.83
C GLY A 493 -2.40 -12.79 6.59
N TYR A 494 -1.46 -11.91 6.24
CA TYR A 494 -0.10 -11.98 6.79
C TYR A 494 0.52 -13.36 6.54
N GLU A 495 0.38 -13.85 5.30
CA GLU A 495 0.79 -15.18 4.91
C GLU A 495 1.18 -15.23 3.42
N VAL A 496 1.78 -16.34 3.00
CA VAL A 496 1.79 -16.75 1.60
C VAL A 496 0.85 -17.93 1.47
N ILE A 497 0.01 -17.91 0.45
CA ILE A 497 -0.88 -19.01 0.09
C ILE A 497 -0.39 -19.70 -1.16
N ARG A 498 -0.83 -20.94 -1.34
CA ARG A 498 -0.74 -21.70 -2.58
C ARG A 498 -2.15 -21.93 -3.12
N VAL A 499 -2.39 -21.70 -4.40
CA VAL A 499 -3.61 -22.12 -5.09
C VAL A 499 -3.29 -23.38 -5.90
N PRO A 500 -3.75 -24.56 -5.46
CA PRO A 500 -3.59 -25.78 -6.22
C PRO A 500 -4.34 -25.69 -7.57
N ARG A 501 -3.70 -26.15 -8.63
CA ARG A 501 -4.35 -26.31 -9.95
C ARG A 501 -4.59 -27.77 -10.30
N HIS A 502 -4.07 -28.69 -9.49
CA HIS A 502 -4.21 -30.14 -9.63
C HIS A 502 -3.87 -30.64 -11.04
N GLY A 503 -2.85 -30.05 -11.68
CA GLY A 503 -2.43 -30.39 -13.03
C GLY A 503 -3.38 -29.91 -14.15
N THR A 504 -4.41 -29.13 -13.82
CA THR A 504 -5.34 -28.54 -14.79
C THR A 504 -4.98 -27.09 -15.12
N ALA A 505 -5.58 -26.54 -16.18
CA ALA A 505 -5.41 -25.13 -16.53
C ALA A 505 -6.20 -24.18 -15.61
N ARG A 506 -7.07 -24.68 -14.73
CA ARG A 506 -7.95 -23.85 -13.89
C ARG A 506 -7.65 -24.05 -12.41
N ALA A 507 -7.87 -23.01 -11.61
CA ALA A 507 -7.87 -23.15 -10.16
C ALA A 507 -9.16 -23.86 -9.71
N SER A 508 -9.07 -24.68 -8.66
CA SER A 508 -10.21 -25.40 -8.09
C SER A 508 -11.10 -24.54 -7.15
N GLY A 509 -10.73 -23.26 -6.99
CA GLY A 509 -11.39 -22.29 -6.14
C GLY A 509 -11.03 -22.38 -4.65
N ASP A 510 -10.18 -23.34 -4.29
CA ASP A 510 -9.54 -23.43 -2.98
C ASP A 510 -8.09 -22.94 -3.01
N TYR A 511 -7.56 -22.66 -1.83
CA TYR A 511 -6.16 -22.35 -1.61
C TYR A 511 -5.68 -22.99 -0.29
N GLU A 512 -4.37 -23.12 -0.13
CA GLU A 512 -3.72 -23.66 1.06
C GLU A 512 -2.86 -22.57 1.71
N ASP A 513 -2.99 -22.41 3.03
CA ASP A 513 -2.03 -21.64 3.83
C ASP A 513 -0.62 -22.26 3.61
N PHE A 514 0.37 -21.51 3.13
CA PHE A 514 1.71 -22.04 2.83
C PHE A 514 2.77 -21.50 3.80
N LEU A 515 2.97 -20.19 3.86
CA LEU A 515 3.93 -19.55 4.77
C LEU A 515 3.18 -18.65 5.76
N THR A 516 3.08 -19.05 7.03
CA THR A 516 2.28 -18.32 8.04
C THR A 516 3.14 -17.87 9.23
N GLY A 517 2.51 -17.30 10.26
CA GLY A 517 3.16 -17.02 11.55
C GLY A 517 3.72 -15.60 11.70
N PHE A 518 3.39 -14.70 10.78
CA PHE A 518 3.81 -13.29 10.77
C PHE A 518 3.09 -12.40 11.81
N VAL A 519 2.08 -12.96 12.49
CA VAL A 519 1.36 -12.31 13.59
C VAL A 519 1.61 -13.07 14.88
N LEU A 520 2.03 -12.36 15.92
CA LEU A 520 2.23 -12.93 17.25
C LEU A 520 0.89 -13.33 17.88
N PRO A 521 0.86 -14.23 18.88
CA PRO A 521 -0.35 -14.45 19.68
C PRO A 521 -0.91 -13.15 20.29
N SER A 522 -0.05 -12.12 20.43
CA SER A 522 -0.45 -10.78 20.84
C SER A 522 -1.31 -10.01 19.81
N GLY A 523 -1.54 -10.55 18.61
CA GLY A 523 -2.20 -9.86 17.49
C GLY A 523 -1.34 -8.76 16.86
N GLN A 524 -0.10 -8.58 17.32
CA GLN A 524 0.88 -7.68 16.70
C GLN A 524 1.53 -8.38 15.52
N ALA A 525 1.65 -7.68 14.39
CA ALA A 525 2.34 -8.19 13.22
C ALA A 525 3.83 -7.87 13.34
N TRP A 526 4.70 -8.79 12.96
CA TRP A 526 6.13 -8.55 12.89
C TRP A 526 6.67 -8.63 11.45
N GLY A 527 5.87 -9.13 10.52
CA GLY A 527 6.16 -9.10 9.09
C GLY A 527 4.87 -9.05 8.28
N ARG A 528 4.99 -8.70 7.00
CA ARG A 528 3.92 -8.52 6.03
C ARG A 528 4.40 -8.91 4.63
N PRO A 529 4.10 -10.13 4.16
CA PRO A 529 4.49 -10.60 2.83
C PRO A 529 3.95 -9.70 1.71
N VAL A 530 4.78 -9.42 0.69
CA VAL A 530 4.37 -8.58 -0.46
C VAL A 530 4.63 -9.26 -1.78
N GLY A 531 5.90 -9.46 -2.10
CA GLY A 531 6.34 -9.92 -3.40
C GLY A 531 6.75 -11.37 -3.35
N ILE A 532 6.56 -12.08 -4.46
CA ILE A 532 6.87 -13.50 -4.58
C ILE A 532 7.44 -13.84 -5.95
N THR A 533 8.51 -14.64 -5.97
CA THR A 533 9.11 -15.13 -7.21
C THR A 533 9.87 -16.44 -6.99
N THR A 534 10.09 -17.21 -8.06
CA THR A 534 10.94 -18.41 -8.02
C THR A 534 12.39 -18.02 -8.30
N ALA A 535 13.32 -18.38 -7.42
CA ALA A 535 14.75 -18.23 -7.66
C ALA A 535 15.30 -19.30 -8.62
N GLY A 536 16.46 -19.05 -9.21
CA GLY A 536 17.08 -19.98 -10.18
C GLY A 536 17.46 -21.37 -9.63
N ASP A 537 17.53 -21.54 -8.31
CA ASP A 537 17.73 -22.84 -7.65
C ASP A 537 16.40 -23.58 -7.36
N GLY A 538 15.27 -23.00 -7.75
CA GLY A 538 13.92 -23.52 -7.54
C GLY A 538 13.32 -23.19 -6.17
N SER A 539 14.00 -22.44 -5.30
CA SER A 539 13.41 -21.93 -4.06
C SER A 539 12.42 -20.79 -4.33
N LEU A 540 11.46 -20.57 -3.43
CA LEU A 540 10.62 -19.36 -3.46
C LEU A 540 11.28 -18.25 -2.65
N LEU A 541 11.23 -17.03 -3.18
CA LEU A 541 11.61 -15.81 -2.47
C LEU A 541 10.37 -14.99 -2.16
N VAL A 542 10.28 -14.48 -0.94
CA VAL A 542 9.14 -13.70 -0.45
C VAL A 542 9.64 -12.42 0.20
N SER A 543 9.33 -11.26 -0.38
CA SER A 543 9.65 -9.98 0.27
C SER A 543 8.66 -9.68 1.39
N ASP A 544 9.16 -9.01 2.42
CA ASP A 544 8.39 -8.63 3.60
C ASP A 544 8.73 -7.18 3.95
N ASP A 545 7.77 -6.29 3.74
CA ASP A 545 7.95 -4.87 4.02
C ASP A 545 7.70 -4.47 5.48
N GLY A 546 7.08 -5.36 6.27
CA GLY A 546 6.91 -5.20 7.71
C GLY A 546 8.23 -5.39 8.46
N SER A 547 9.06 -6.32 8.00
CA SER A 547 10.38 -6.59 8.58
C SER A 547 11.58 -6.14 7.72
N ASN A 548 11.33 -5.63 6.51
CA ASN A 548 12.34 -5.14 5.56
C ASN A 548 13.38 -6.20 5.16
N VAL A 549 12.89 -7.40 4.85
CA VAL A 549 13.71 -8.55 4.46
C VAL A 549 13.14 -9.24 3.21
N ILE A 550 13.90 -10.20 2.70
CA ILE A 550 13.41 -11.24 1.80
C ILE A 550 13.63 -12.59 2.49
N TRP A 551 12.60 -13.41 2.52
CA TRP A 551 12.63 -14.79 2.97
C TRP A 551 12.93 -15.72 1.80
N ARG A 552 13.68 -16.78 2.05
CA ARG A 552 13.88 -17.90 1.13
C ARG A 552 13.19 -19.14 1.69
N VAL A 553 12.35 -19.78 0.87
CA VAL A 553 11.67 -21.03 1.21
C VAL A 553 12.17 -22.11 0.26
N SER A 554 12.84 -23.12 0.81
CA SER A 554 13.42 -24.23 0.05
C SER A 554 12.86 -25.57 0.52
N TYR A 555 12.77 -26.54 -0.38
CA TYR A 555 12.39 -27.91 -0.02
C TYR A 555 13.64 -28.73 0.31
N VAL A 556 13.68 -29.35 1.49
CA VAL A 556 14.84 -30.09 2.01
C VAL A 556 14.57 -31.59 2.21
N GLY A 557 13.39 -32.07 1.78
CA GLY A 557 12.94 -33.44 2.01
C GLY A 557 12.28 -33.61 3.38
N GLY A 558 11.43 -34.63 3.50
CA GLY A 558 10.69 -35.01 4.71
C GLY A 558 10.86 -36.49 5.02
#